data_AF-A0A368NFN1-F1
#
_entry.id   AF-A0A368NFN1-F1
#
_cell.length_a   1.000
_cell.length_b   1.000
_cell.length_c   1.000
_cell.angle_alpha   90.00
_cell.angle_beta   90.00
_cell.angle_gamma   90.00
#
_symmetry.space_group_name_H-M   'P 1'
#
loop_
_entity.id
_entity.type
_entity.pdbx_description
1 polymer ?
#
loop_
_entity_poly.entity_id
_entity_poly.type
_entity_poly.pdbx_seq_one_letter_code
_entity_poly.pdbx_strand_id
1 'polypeptide(L)'
;MVQCNSHRPVNRLWIRRRYLVATVGLAALGGCTGGDGGGADGEDSTEPPTDDEGEEEEGEELPDPVSEDEFESGPVPDVYVSAASIGGERRNPDELHAKADVQFAEYDEAVENPAHQPGRSCGNCHEYIADKNGDGFGACVAVEGYIGREDWCTAWEELPEPPVPDGMSEEDLATADVPRVYRTAESQAGESRTPDGLLPQADVAFGESVDQIADGPAGPGQSCATCAEYIPDKNGDGWGACAKVEGYIAVEDWCSEWESIAEAT
;
A
#
# COMPACT_ATOMS: atom_id res chain seq x y z
N MET A 1 -22.30 -24.24 -45.57
CA MET A 1 -22.68 -23.05 -44.78
C MET A 1 -21.73 -22.98 -43.62
N VAL A 2 -20.78 -22.04 -43.67
CA VAL A 2 -19.81 -21.79 -42.60
C VAL A 2 -20.42 -20.68 -41.74
N GLN A 3 -20.78 -20.98 -40.49
CA GLN A 3 -21.10 -19.97 -39.49
C GLN A 3 -19.81 -19.61 -38.77
N CYS A 4 -19.26 -18.43 -39.09
CA CYS A 4 -18.24 -17.79 -38.28
C CYS A 4 -18.87 -17.40 -36.95
N ASN A 5 -18.50 -18.10 -35.88
CA ASN A 5 -18.82 -17.70 -34.52
C ASN A 5 -17.83 -16.60 -34.12
N SER A 6 -18.29 -15.35 -34.19
CA SER A 6 -17.52 -14.18 -33.76
C SER A 6 -17.28 -14.25 -32.26
N HIS A 7 -16.08 -14.69 -31.87
CA HIS A 7 -15.56 -14.46 -30.53
C HIS A 7 -15.30 -12.96 -30.40
N ARG A 8 -16.19 -12.27 -29.68
CA ARG A 8 -15.88 -10.93 -29.19
C ARG A 8 -14.82 -11.07 -28.09
N PRO A 9 -13.65 -10.43 -28.21
CA PRO A 9 -12.77 -10.30 -27.06
C PRO A 9 -13.47 -9.40 -26.03
N VAL A 10 -13.67 -9.91 -24.82
CA VAL A 10 -13.96 -9.10 -23.64
C VAL A 10 -12.68 -8.36 -23.30
N ASN A 11 -12.51 -7.18 -23.90
CA ASN A 11 -11.57 -6.20 -23.40
C ASN A 11 -12.15 -5.70 -22.06
N ARG A 12 -11.67 -6.24 -20.93
CA ARG A 12 -11.87 -5.61 -19.63
C ARG A 12 -11.02 -4.34 -19.58
N LEU A 13 -11.54 -3.27 -20.17
CA LEU A 13 -11.08 -1.91 -19.87
C LEU A 13 -11.74 -1.55 -18.54
N TRP A 14 -10.99 -1.71 -17.45
CA TRP A 14 -11.38 -1.25 -16.12
C TRP A 14 -11.50 0.28 -16.14
N ILE A 15 -12.51 0.81 -15.46
CA ILE A 15 -12.84 2.23 -15.47
C ILE A 15 -12.10 2.83 -14.28
N ARG A 16 -11.09 3.68 -14.53
CA ARG A 16 -10.43 4.44 -13.45
C ARG A 16 -11.47 5.10 -12.54
N ARG A 17 -11.33 4.93 -11.23
CA ARG A 17 -12.23 5.55 -10.26
C ARG A 17 -12.17 7.06 -10.38
N ARG A 18 -13.34 7.70 -10.31
CA ARG A 18 -13.44 9.17 -10.38
C ARG A 18 -13.35 9.75 -8.98
N TYR A 19 -12.15 10.20 -8.63
CA TYR A 19 -11.93 10.91 -7.37
C TYR A 19 -12.37 12.37 -7.48
N LEU A 20 -12.85 12.92 -6.35
CA LEU A 20 -13.19 14.33 -6.24
C LEU A 20 -11.90 15.16 -6.10
N VAL A 21 -11.37 15.67 -7.21
CA VAL A 21 -10.17 16.51 -7.20
C VAL A 21 -10.55 17.97 -6.90
N ALA A 22 -10.16 18.48 -5.73
CA ALA A 22 -10.15 19.92 -5.48
C ALA A 22 -8.90 20.53 -6.13
N THR A 23 -9.06 21.30 -7.21
CA THR A 23 -7.95 22.09 -7.77
C THR A 23 -7.58 23.21 -6.80
N VAL A 24 -6.61 22.99 -5.91
CA VAL A 24 -6.03 24.06 -5.09
C VAL A 24 -5.15 24.92 -5.99
N GLY A 25 -5.71 26.04 -6.45
CA GLY A 25 -4.97 27.04 -7.23
C GLY A 25 -3.92 27.74 -6.36
N LEU A 26 -2.66 27.30 -6.45
CA LEU A 26 -1.53 28.01 -5.87
C LEU A 26 -1.28 29.31 -6.66
N ALA A 27 -1.83 30.42 -6.16
CA ALA A 27 -1.47 31.75 -6.65
C ALA A 27 -0.06 32.13 -6.16
N ALA A 28 0.96 31.87 -6.99
CA ALA A 28 2.31 32.34 -6.74
C ALA A 28 2.40 33.86 -6.94
N LEU A 29 2.35 34.62 -5.85
CA LEU A 29 2.72 36.04 -5.84
C LEU A 29 4.25 36.17 -5.80
N GLY A 30 4.86 36.30 -6.98
CA GLY A 30 6.28 36.62 -7.13
C GLY A 30 6.57 38.12 -7.05
N GLY A 31 7.37 38.51 -6.04
CA GLY A 31 8.08 39.80 -5.87
C GLY A 31 8.86 39.72 -4.55
N CYS A 32 10.12 40.15 -4.38
CA CYS A 32 10.82 41.33 -4.89
C CYS A 32 12.37 41.18 -4.77
N THR A 33 13.10 41.54 -5.84
CA THR A 33 14.31 42.41 -5.96
C THR A 33 15.52 42.40 -4.98
N GLY A 34 16.73 42.16 -5.55
CA GLY A 34 18.03 42.90 -5.38
C GLY A 34 18.78 42.85 -4.03
N GLY A 35 20.12 42.82 -3.89
CA GLY A 35 21.29 42.89 -4.79
C GLY A 35 22.57 43.22 -3.96
N ASP A 36 23.72 42.72 -4.43
CA ASP A 36 25.13 43.17 -4.26
C ASP A 36 25.98 42.92 -2.98
N GLY A 37 27.26 42.59 -3.22
CA GLY A 37 28.41 42.84 -2.33
C GLY A 37 29.15 41.60 -1.78
N GLY A 38 30.36 41.32 -2.28
CA GLY A 38 31.17 40.14 -1.95
C GLY A 38 32.40 40.34 -1.05
N GLY A 39 33.31 39.36 -1.07
CA GLY A 39 34.72 39.51 -0.66
C GLY A 39 35.29 38.45 0.30
N ALA A 40 36.40 37.84 -0.15
CA ALA A 40 37.58 37.36 0.58
C ALA A 40 37.62 35.96 1.23
N ASP A 41 38.41 35.10 0.57
CA ASP A 41 39.53 34.25 1.03
C ASP A 41 39.58 33.70 2.47
N GLY A 42 39.80 32.39 2.55
CA GLY A 42 40.28 31.70 3.75
C GLY A 42 40.49 30.20 3.47
N GLU A 43 41.71 29.83 3.09
CA GLU A 43 42.19 28.45 3.12
C GLU A 43 42.09 27.88 4.55
N ASP A 44 41.44 26.73 4.71
CA ASP A 44 41.70 25.83 5.84
C ASP A 44 41.59 24.38 5.35
N SER A 45 42.75 23.73 5.31
CA SER A 45 42.87 22.29 5.10
C SER A 45 42.37 21.57 6.34
N THR A 46 41.22 20.89 6.22
CA THR A 46 40.82 19.86 7.17
C THR A 46 40.67 18.53 6.41
N GLU A 47 41.30 17.51 6.96
CA GLU A 47 41.42 16.14 6.46
C GLU A 47 40.03 15.50 6.22
N PRO A 48 39.85 14.61 5.23
CA PRO A 48 38.61 13.85 5.14
C PRO A 48 38.58 12.82 6.29
N PRO A 49 37.50 12.75 7.10
CA PRO A 49 37.26 11.56 7.87
C PRO A 49 36.98 10.43 6.89
N THR A 50 37.66 9.29 7.10
CA THR A 50 37.28 8.03 6.48
C THR A 50 36.26 7.41 7.41
N ASP A 51 35.01 7.86 7.27
CA ASP A 51 33.87 7.16 7.83
C ASP A 51 33.59 5.98 6.89
N ASP A 52 34.42 4.95 7.03
CA ASP A 52 34.11 3.58 6.63
C ASP A 52 33.34 2.97 7.81
N GLU A 53 32.18 3.55 8.12
CA GLU A 53 31.13 2.81 8.79
C GLU A 53 30.41 2.13 7.63
N GLY A 54 30.76 0.85 7.41
CA GLY A 54 29.89 -0.01 6.63
C GLY A 54 28.52 0.10 7.27
N GLU A 55 27.59 0.75 6.57
CA GLU A 55 26.17 0.62 6.80
C GLU A 55 25.92 -0.90 6.77
N GLU A 56 25.85 -1.53 7.93
CA GLU A 56 25.17 -2.81 8.02
C GLU A 56 23.77 -2.48 7.51
N GLU A 57 23.43 -2.99 6.32
CA GLU A 57 22.05 -2.89 5.84
C GLU A 57 21.19 -3.41 6.99
N GLU A 58 20.42 -2.51 7.60
CA GLU A 58 19.49 -2.86 8.65
C GLU A 58 18.39 -3.68 7.97
N GLY A 59 18.66 -4.99 7.85
CA GLY A 59 17.67 -5.96 7.38
C GLY A 59 16.47 -5.94 8.32
N GLU A 60 15.30 -6.22 7.76
CA GLU A 60 14.04 -6.21 8.49
C GLU A 60 14.13 -7.03 9.78
N GLU A 61 13.58 -6.49 10.87
CA GLU A 61 13.55 -7.19 12.15
C GLU A 61 12.63 -8.41 12.05
N LEU A 62 13.23 -9.61 12.08
CA LEU A 62 12.49 -10.86 11.98
C LEU A 62 11.61 -11.08 13.23
N PRO A 63 10.44 -11.74 13.09
CA PRO A 63 9.62 -12.12 14.24
C PRO A 63 10.39 -13.01 15.20
N ASP A 64 10.47 -12.67 16.47
CA ASP A 64 11.08 -13.56 17.49
C ASP A 64 10.15 -14.76 17.79
N PRO A 65 10.62 -16.04 17.77
CA PRO A 65 11.99 -16.53 17.62
C PRO A 65 12.30 -17.17 16.24
N VAL A 66 11.71 -16.66 15.17
CA VAL A 66 11.81 -17.20 13.79
C VAL A 66 13.22 -16.96 13.25
N SER A 67 13.88 -18.01 12.77
CA SER A 67 15.15 -17.88 12.06
C SER A 67 14.94 -17.42 10.62
N GLU A 68 15.94 -16.78 10.00
CA GLU A 68 15.92 -16.36 8.59
C GLU A 68 15.44 -17.46 7.61
N ASP A 69 15.98 -18.69 7.72
CA ASP A 69 15.54 -19.82 6.88
C ASP A 69 14.02 -20.13 7.03
N GLU A 70 13.50 -19.99 8.26
CA GLU A 70 12.09 -20.23 8.59
C GLU A 70 11.22 -19.05 8.15
N PHE A 71 11.74 -17.82 8.22
CA PHE A 71 11.08 -16.64 7.70
C PHE A 71 10.92 -16.71 6.18
N GLU A 72 11.98 -17.14 5.47
CA GLU A 72 12.01 -17.21 4.01
C GLU A 72 11.11 -18.33 3.45
N SER A 73 11.17 -19.52 4.05
CA SER A 73 10.58 -20.74 3.46
C SER A 73 9.82 -21.63 4.44
N GLY A 74 9.83 -21.28 5.73
CA GLY A 74 9.19 -22.05 6.78
C GLY A 74 7.68 -21.94 6.80
N PRO A 75 7.03 -22.73 7.68
CA PRO A 75 5.60 -22.63 7.90
C PRO A 75 5.27 -21.29 8.57
N VAL A 76 4.25 -20.61 8.05
CA VAL A 76 3.63 -19.49 8.76
C VAL A 76 2.74 -20.01 9.91
N PRO A 77 2.48 -19.21 10.96
CA PRO A 77 1.59 -19.59 12.05
C PRO A 77 0.21 -20.05 11.58
N ASP A 78 -0.41 -20.99 12.31
CA ASP A 78 -1.70 -21.62 11.95
C ASP A 78 -2.83 -20.62 11.66
N VAL A 79 -2.77 -19.43 12.24
CA VAL A 79 -3.75 -18.35 12.01
C VAL A 79 -3.84 -17.97 10.52
N TYR A 80 -2.73 -18.05 9.79
CA TYR A 80 -2.65 -17.71 8.37
C TYR A 80 -3.17 -18.81 7.45
N VAL A 81 -3.06 -20.09 7.83
CA VAL A 81 -3.49 -21.24 7.02
C VAL A 81 -5.01 -21.21 6.76
N SER A 82 -5.77 -20.67 7.71
CA SER A 82 -7.24 -20.58 7.60
C SER A 82 -7.73 -19.18 7.21
N ALA A 83 -6.85 -18.18 7.20
CA ALA A 83 -7.18 -16.81 6.88
C ALA A 83 -7.43 -16.66 5.37
N ALA A 84 -8.30 -15.71 5.04
CA ALA A 84 -8.50 -15.28 3.67
C ALA A 84 -7.46 -14.20 3.31
N SER A 85 -7.01 -14.18 2.06
CA SER A 85 -6.33 -13.05 1.47
C SER A 85 -7.27 -11.85 1.34
N ILE A 86 -6.70 -10.69 1.00
CA ILE A 86 -7.49 -9.50 0.69
C ILE A 86 -8.46 -9.79 -0.46
N GLY A 87 -8.04 -10.57 -1.47
CA GLY A 87 -8.90 -11.02 -2.56
C GLY A 87 -9.88 -12.16 -2.22
N GLY A 88 -9.88 -12.63 -0.97
CA GLY A 88 -10.84 -13.63 -0.47
C GLY A 88 -10.46 -15.09 -0.71
N GLU A 89 -9.22 -15.37 -1.12
CA GLU A 89 -8.71 -16.73 -1.31
C GLU A 89 -8.10 -17.31 -0.04
N ARG A 90 -7.99 -18.63 0.06
CA ARG A 90 -7.41 -19.29 1.25
C ARG A 90 -6.09 -19.95 0.89
N ARG A 91 -5.09 -19.78 1.77
CA ARG A 91 -3.76 -20.39 1.60
C ARG A 91 -3.86 -21.91 1.57
N ASN A 92 -3.18 -22.53 0.62
CA ASN A 92 -2.97 -23.97 0.58
C ASN A 92 -1.46 -24.27 0.71
N PRO A 93 -0.98 -24.80 1.85
CA PRO A 93 0.44 -25.01 2.08
C PRO A 93 1.06 -26.07 1.15
N ASP A 94 0.25 -26.88 0.46
CA ASP A 94 0.74 -27.88 -0.51
C ASP A 94 0.92 -27.31 -1.95
N GLU A 95 0.54 -26.05 -2.19
CA GLU A 95 0.50 -25.43 -3.53
C GLU A 95 1.28 -24.10 -3.61
N LEU A 96 2.23 -23.88 -2.70
CA LEU A 96 3.01 -22.65 -2.62
C LEU A 96 4.21 -22.64 -3.59
N HIS A 97 4.57 -21.45 -4.04
CA HIS A 97 5.80 -21.16 -4.76
C HIS A 97 6.91 -20.73 -3.79
N ALA A 98 8.13 -21.19 -4.04
CA ALA A 98 9.30 -20.65 -3.36
C ALA A 98 9.49 -19.17 -3.76
N LYS A 99 9.96 -18.33 -2.83
CA LYS A 99 10.24 -16.89 -3.06
C LYS A 99 11.14 -16.67 -4.29
N ALA A 100 12.16 -17.49 -4.48
CA ALA A 100 13.06 -17.44 -5.62
C ALA A 100 12.36 -17.69 -6.98
N ASP A 101 11.33 -18.53 -7.04
CA ASP A 101 10.62 -18.87 -8.28
C ASP A 101 9.74 -17.72 -8.77
N VAL A 102 9.28 -16.86 -7.84
CA VAL A 102 8.45 -15.69 -8.13
C VAL A 102 9.22 -14.39 -8.09
N GLN A 103 10.55 -14.41 -7.99
CA GLN A 103 11.39 -13.21 -7.86
C GLN A 103 10.84 -12.29 -6.77
N PHE A 104 10.54 -12.87 -5.61
CA PHE A 104 10.22 -12.11 -4.42
C PHE A 104 11.38 -11.17 -4.07
N ALA A 105 11.06 -9.94 -3.69
CA ALA A 105 12.02 -8.91 -3.38
C ALA A 105 11.38 -7.90 -2.42
N GLU A 106 12.20 -7.36 -1.52
CA GLU A 106 11.83 -6.18 -0.74
C GLU A 106 11.53 -5.00 -1.66
N TYR A 107 10.73 -4.04 -1.20
CA TYR A 107 10.25 -2.98 -2.10
C TYR A 107 11.39 -2.24 -2.82
N ASP A 108 12.46 -1.90 -2.09
CA ASP A 108 13.61 -1.17 -2.63
C ASP A 108 14.44 -1.98 -3.64
N GLU A 109 14.41 -3.30 -3.56
CA GLU A 109 14.99 -4.17 -4.59
C GLU A 109 14.02 -4.38 -5.76
N ALA A 110 12.72 -4.44 -5.47
CA ALA A 110 11.68 -4.71 -6.45
C ALA A 110 11.62 -3.62 -7.54
N VAL A 111 11.92 -2.36 -7.21
CA VAL A 111 11.97 -1.26 -8.21
C VAL A 111 13.01 -1.48 -9.32
N GLU A 112 14.02 -2.32 -9.10
CA GLU A 112 15.00 -2.70 -10.12
C GLU A 112 14.45 -3.75 -11.10
N ASN A 113 13.38 -4.46 -10.71
CA ASN A 113 12.75 -5.46 -11.55
C ASN A 113 11.87 -4.79 -12.62
N PRO A 114 12.09 -5.06 -13.92
CA PRO A 114 11.34 -4.41 -15.00
C PRO A 114 9.84 -4.76 -15.03
N ALA A 115 9.40 -5.78 -14.29
CA ALA A 115 7.99 -6.13 -14.14
C ALA A 115 7.30 -5.42 -12.96
N HIS A 116 8.06 -4.83 -12.03
CA HIS A 116 7.53 -4.02 -10.95
C HIS A 116 6.96 -2.70 -11.49
N GLN A 117 5.91 -2.20 -10.83
CA GLN A 117 5.41 -0.85 -11.08
C GLN A 117 5.28 -0.12 -9.74
N PRO A 118 5.62 1.18 -9.70
CA PRO A 118 5.50 1.96 -8.48
C PRO A 118 4.08 1.88 -7.91
N GLY A 119 3.98 1.66 -6.60
CA GLY A 119 2.70 1.52 -5.89
C GLY A 119 2.16 0.09 -5.84
N ARG A 120 2.81 -0.88 -6.49
CA ARG A 120 2.48 -2.31 -6.33
C ARG A 120 3.30 -2.90 -5.20
N SER A 121 2.62 -3.46 -4.22
CA SER A 121 3.22 -4.22 -3.12
C SER A 121 2.33 -5.40 -2.72
N CYS A 122 2.84 -6.28 -1.89
CA CYS A 122 2.10 -7.39 -1.30
C CYS A 122 0.85 -6.85 -0.59
N GLY A 123 0.96 -5.76 0.16
CA GLY A 123 -0.14 -5.16 0.90
C GLY A 123 -1.39 -4.82 0.08
N ASN A 124 -1.25 -4.55 -1.22
CA ASN A 124 -2.35 -4.30 -2.14
C ASN A 124 -2.49 -5.34 -3.26
N CYS A 125 -1.88 -6.50 -3.07
CA CYS A 125 -2.02 -7.68 -3.92
C CYS A 125 -3.27 -8.48 -3.54
N HIS A 126 -3.93 -9.08 -4.52
CA HIS A 126 -5.03 -10.04 -4.33
C HIS A 126 -4.64 -11.16 -3.34
N GLU A 127 -3.41 -11.63 -3.43
CA GLU A 127 -2.95 -12.86 -2.77
C GLU A 127 -2.47 -12.67 -1.33
N TYR A 128 -2.34 -11.42 -0.89
CA TYR A 128 -1.78 -11.13 0.42
C TYR A 128 -2.78 -11.39 1.55
N ILE A 129 -2.30 -12.01 2.62
CA ILE A 129 -3.00 -12.24 3.87
C ILE A 129 -2.37 -11.29 4.88
N ALA A 130 -3.07 -10.20 5.20
CA ALA A 130 -2.60 -9.22 6.17
C ALA A 130 -2.33 -9.85 7.55
N ASP A 131 -1.33 -9.33 8.24
CA ASP A 131 -0.93 -9.69 9.61
C ASP A 131 -2.15 -9.98 10.52
N LYS A 132 -2.09 -11.14 11.19
CA LYS A 132 -3.12 -11.66 12.09
C LYS A 132 -2.63 -11.88 13.53
N ASN A 133 -1.34 -11.81 13.80
CA ASN A 133 -0.75 -12.07 15.11
C ASN A 133 0.02 -10.88 15.69
N GLY A 134 0.13 -9.77 14.95
CA GLY A 134 0.75 -8.53 15.39
C GLY A 134 2.28 -8.58 15.40
N ASP A 135 2.87 -9.44 14.58
CA ASP A 135 4.33 -9.52 14.41
C ASP A 135 4.87 -8.63 13.29
N GLY A 136 4.00 -7.87 12.61
CA GLY A 136 4.37 -6.99 11.51
C GLY A 136 4.28 -7.65 10.14
N PHE A 137 4.26 -8.99 10.07
CA PHE A 137 4.31 -9.73 8.82
C PHE A 137 2.99 -10.43 8.50
N GLY A 138 2.70 -10.51 7.22
CA GLY A 138 1.60 -11.31 6.70
C GLY A 138 2.04 -12.64 6.14
N ALA A 139 1.16 -13.20 5.32
CA ALA A 139 1.42 -14.37 4.51
C ALA A 139 0.86 -14.14 3.09
N CYS A 140 1.09 -15.09 2.17
CA CYS A 140 0.53 -15.05 0.81
C CYS A 140 -0.24 -16.34 0.52
N VAL A 141 -1.29 -16.34 -0.28
CA VAL A 141 -1.95 -17.63 -0.61
C VAL A 141 -1.10 -18.51 -1.54
N ALA A 142 -0.14 -17.90 -2.26
CA ALA A 142 0.63 -18.55 -3.31
C ALA A 142 2.14 -18.61 -3.05
N VAL A 143 2.69 -17.93 -2.04
CA VAL A 143 4.15 -17.85 -1.79
C VAL A 143 4.50 -18.35 -0.38
N GLU A 144 5.57 -19.14 -0.28
CA GLU A 144 6.14 -19.67 0.96
C GLU A 144 6.63 -18.57 1.92
N GLY A 145 6.74 -18.92 3.19
CA GLY A 145 7.29 -18.03 4.21
C GLY A 145 6.38 -16.87 4.61
N TYR A 146 6.98 -15.98 5.40
CA TYR A 146 6.44 -14.71 5.87
C TYR A 146 6.59 -13.65 4.78
N ILE A 147 5.64 -12.72 4.74
CA ILE A 147 5.51 -11.75 3.66
C ILE A 147 5.33 -10.37 4.28
N GLY A 148 6.32 -9.49 4.09
CA GLY A 148 6.16 -8.07 4.34
C GLY A 148 5.14 -7.49 3.37
N ARG A 149 4.48 -6.43 3.82
CA ARG A 149 3.39 -5.81 3.05
C ARG A 149 3.91 -4.80 2.03
N GLU A 150 5.12 -4.33 2.24
CA GLU A 150 5.86 -3.44 1.34
C GLU A 150 6.45 -4.24 0.19
N ASP A 151 6.77 -5.52 0.39
CA ASP A 151 7.49 -6.38 -0.54
C ASP A 151 6.70 -6.59 -1.83
N TRP A 152 7.33 -7.26 -2.79
CA TRP A 152 6.69 -7.57 -4.06
C TRP A 152 7.22 -8.87 -4.68
N CYS A 153 6.42 -9.49 -5.55
CA CYS A 153 6.90 -10.58 -6.41
C CYS A 153 6.20 -10.56 -7.78
N THR A 154 6.74 -11.31 -8.74
CA THR A 154 6.19 -11.40 -10.10
C THR A 154 4.83 -12.09 -10.20
N ALA A 155 4.38 -12.76 -9.12
CA ALA A 155 3.04 -13.30 -8.99
C ALA A 155 2.02 -12.28 -8.47
N TRP A 156 2.40 -11.00 -8.33
CA TRP A 156 1.48 -9.94 -7.90
C TRP A 156 0.26 -9.85 -8.84
N GLU A 157 -0.93 -9.85 -8.24
CA GLU A 157 -2.20 -9.69 -8.93
C GLU A 157 -2.98 -8.49 -8.38
N GLU A 158 -3.60 -7.74 -9.28
CA GLU A 158 -4.41 -6.57 -8.97
C GLU A 158 -5.72 -7.00 -8.30
N LEU A 159 -6.13 -6.25 -7.27
CA LEU A 159 -7.41 -6.44 -6.62
C LEU A 159 -8.57 -6.06 -7.54
N PRO A 160 -9.68 -6.80 -7.53
CA PRO A 160 -10.86 -6.38 -8.25
C PRO A 160 -11.46 -5.13 -7.59
N GLU A 161 -11.75 -4.11 -8.39
CA GLU A 161 -12.48 -2.93 -7.94
C GLU A 161 -13.72 -3.32 -7.10
N PRO A 162 -13.78 -2.88 -5.83
CA PRO A 162 -14.93 -3.14 -4.98
C PRO A 162 -16.23 -2.59 -5.59
N PRO A 163 -17.36 -3.34 -5.52
CA PRO A 163 -18.64 -2.89 -6.05
C PRO A 163 -19.18 -1.70 -5.26
N VAL A 164 -19.85 -0.77 -5.96
CA VAL A 164 -20.58 0.32 -5.30
C VAL A 164 -21.73 -0.26 -4.48
N PRO A 165 -21.90 0.12 -3.19
CA PRO A 165 -23.01 -0.33 -2.37
C PRO A 165 -24.39 -0.03 -2.98
N ASP A 166 -25.35 -0.92 -2.76
CA ASP A 166 -26.71 -0.80 -3.30
C ASP A 166 -27.37 0.54 -2.93
N GLY A 167 -27.91 1.23 -3.94
CA GLY A 167 -28.61 2.51 -3.75
C GLY A 167 -27.70 3.74 -3.66
N MET A 168 -26.41 3.58 -3.94
CA MET A 168 -25.40 4.63 -3.95
C MET A 168 -24.78 4.80 -5.35
N SER A 169 -24.24 5.98 -5.65
CA SER A 169 -23.38 6.20 -6.83
C SER A 169 -21.90 6.22 -6.44
N GLU A 170 -21.01 6.05 -7.42
CA GLU A 170 -19.56 6.15 -7.18
C GLU A 170 -19.17 7.50 -6.55
N GLU A 171 -19.83 8.59 -6.94
CA GLU A 171 -19.56 9.95 -6.44
C GLU A 171 -19.92 10.10 -4.95
N ASP A 172 -20.89 9.32 -4.46
CA ASP A 172 -21.33 9.38 -3.06
C ASP A 172 -20.33 8.68 -2.12
N LEU A 173 -19.52 7.73 -2.63
CA LEU A 173 -18.58 6.93 -1.83
C LEU A 173 -17.64 7.79 -0.98
N ALA A 174 -17.22 8.92 -1.54
CA ALA A 174 -16.24 9.82 -0.93
C ALA A 174 -16.74 10.48 0.37
N THR A 175 -18.05 10.57 0.58
CA THR A 175 -18.67 11.23 1.76
C THR A 175 -19.66 10.32 2.49
N ALA A 176 -19.86 9.11 1.98
CA ALA A 176 -20.86 8.21 2.51
C ALA A 176 -20.49 7.68 3.90
N ASP A 177 -21.55 7.48 4.68
CA ASP A 177 -21.52 6.81 5.96
C ASP A 177 -21.15 5.33 5.77
N VAL A 178 -19.95 4.92 6.22
CA VAL A 178 -19.51 3.52 6.15
C VAL A 178 -20.35 2.61 7.07
N PRO A 179 -20.44 1.29 6.83
CA PRO A 179 -21.15 0.36 7.70
C PRO A 179 -20.67 0.42 9.16
N ARG A 180 -21.56 0.06 10.09
CA ARG A 180 -21.28 0.12 11.54
C ARG A 180 -20.00 -0.63 11.95
N VAL A 181 -19.65 -1.71 11.25
CA VAL A 181 -18.45 -2.50 11.54
C VAL A 181 -17.17 -1.67 11.45
N TYR A 182 -17.11 -0.71 10.52
CA TYR A 182 -15.96 0.19 10.35
C TYR A 182 -15.96 1.34 11.36
N ARG A 183 -17.14 1.84 11.74
CA ARG A 183 -17.26 2.97 12.70
C ARG A 183 -16.78 2.64 14.11
N THR A 184 -16.68 1.35 14.43
CA THR A 184 -16.24 0.87 15.74
C THR A 184 -14.97 0.03 15.66
N ALA A 185 -14.34 -0.04 14.49
CA ALA A 185 -13.08 -0.73 14.29
C ALA A 185 -11.91 0.22 14.58
N GLU A 186 -10.77 -0.39 14.88
CA GLU A 186 -9.49 0.28 14.98
C GLU A 186 -8.75 0.16 13.64
N SER A 187 -7.90 1.14 13.35
CA SER A 187 -6.98 1.13 12.22
C SER A 187 -5.88 0.08 12.41
N GLN A 188 -5.04 -0.10 11.40
CA GLN A 188 -3.89 -1.01 11.47
C GLN A 188 -2.94 -0.67 12.62
N ALA A 189 -2.85 0.61 13.02
CA ALA A 189 -2.06 1.06 14.18
C ALA A 189 -2.87 1.21 15.48
N GLY A 190 -4.12 0.74 15.52
CA GLY A 190 -4.94 0.77 16.74
C GLY A 190 -5.71 2.08 16.97
N GLU A 191 -5.74 3.01 16.03
CA GLU A 191 -6.47 4.28 16.16
C GLU A 191 -7.98 4.06 15.96
N SER A 192 -8.80 4.65 16.83
CA SER A 192 -10.26 4.55 16.74
C SER A 192 -10.83 5.57 15.75
N ARG A 193 -11.69 5.13 14.82
CA ARG A 193 -12.40 6.05 13.91
C ARG A 193 -13.37 6.96 14.68
N THR A 194 -13.20 8.28 14.55
CA THR A 194 -14.09 9.28 15.16
C THR A 194 -14.92 10.00 14.10
N PRO A 195 -16.22 9.66 13.91
CA PRO A 195 -17.01 10.17 12.78
C PRO A 195 -17.11 11.70 12.66
N ASP A 196 -17.13 12.43 13.78
CA ASP A 196 -17.25 13.89 13.79
C ASP A 196 -15.92 14.62 13.46
N GLY A 197 -14.81 13.88 13.32
CA GLY A 197 -13.47 14.44 13.12
C GLY A 197 -12.80 14.04 11.81
N LEU A 198 -13.55 13.46 10.87
CA LEU A 198 -13.00 12.94 9.62
C LEU A 198 -12.73 14.05 8.61
N LEU A 199 -11.63 13.94 7.89
CA LEU A 199 -11.25 14.80 6.77
C LEU A 199 -11.97 14.35 5.49
N PRO A 200 -12.48 15.30 4.68
CA PRO A 200 -13.00 15.00 3.36
C PRO A 200 -11.92 14.46 2.42
N GLN A 201 -12.25 13.46 1.59
CA GLN A 201 -11.31 12.92 0.58
C GLN A 201 -10.78 14.02 -0.36
N ALA A 202 -11.61 15.01 -0.69
CA ALA A 202 -11.24 16.14 -1.53
C ALA A 202 -10.16 17.05 -0.92
N ASP A 203 -9.95 17.00 0.40
CA ASP A 203 -9.01 17.84 1.13
C ASP A 203 -7.66 17.16 1.37
N VAL A 204 -7.54 15.85 1.09
CA VAL A 204 -6.36 15.03 1.41
C VAL A 204 -5.69 14.41 0.18
N ALA A 205 -5.87 15.01 -1.00
CA ALA A 205 -5.32 14.52 -2.26
C ALA A 205 -5.59 13.01 -2.49
N PHE A 206 -6.79 12.55 -2.14
CA PHE A 206 -7.16 11.14 -2.22
C PHE A 206 -7.18 10.64 -3.68
N GLY A 207 -6.62 9.47 -3.95
CA GLY A 207 -6.66 8.81 -5.26
C GLY A 207 -5.88 7.49 -5.30
N GLU A 208 -5.84 6.84 -6.46
CA GLU A 208 -5.07 5.59 -6.67
C GLU A 208 -3.58 5.81 -6.37
N SER A 209 -2.97 4.94 -5.57
CA SER A 209 -1.54 5.03 -5.20
C SER A 209 -0.63 5.15 -6.42
N VAL A 210 -0.87 4.36 -7.47
CA VAL A 210 -0.06 4.35 -8.69
C VAL A 210 -0.07 5.71 -9.42
N ASP A 211 -1.22 6.40 -9.45
CA ASP A 211 -1.35 7.72 -10.06
C ASP A 211 -0.69 8.78 -9.16
N GLN A 212 -0.83 8.68 -7.83
CA GLN A 212 -0.22 9.59 -6.86
C GLN A 212 1.31 9.48 -6.80
N ILE A 213 1.86 8.30 -7.08
CA ILE A 213 3.32 8.14 -7.21
C ILE A 213 3.80 8.74 -8.53
N ALA A 214 3.05 8.55 -9.61
CA ALA A 214 3.39 9.12 -10.91
C ALA A 214 3.35 10.66 -10.89
N ASP A 215 2.40 11.25 -10.17
CA ASP A 215 2.23 12.70 -10.04
C ASP A 215 3.07 13.32 -8.90
N GLY A 216 3.72 12.49 -8.09
CA GLY A 216 4.76 12.86 -7.13
C GLY A 216 4.40 13.09 -5.65
N PRO A 217 3.13 13.19 -5.19
CA PRO A 217 2.88 13.36 -3.75
C PRO A 217 3.05 12.07 -2.92
N ALA A 218 2.97 10.88 -3.52
CA ALA A 218 3.17 9.61 -2.83
C ALA A 218 4.58 9.06 -3.04
N GLY A 219 5.15 8.49 -1.98
CA GLY A 219 6.39 7.72 -2.03
C GLY A 219 6.19 6.31 -2.60
N PRO A 220 7.26 5.64 -3.03
CA PRO A 220 7.20 4.25 -3.45
C PRO A 220 6.61 3.35 -2.35
N GLY A 221 5.74 2.39 -2.71
CA GLY A 221 5.12 1.44 -1.77
C GLY A 221 3.99 2.03 -0.91
N GLN A 222 3.75 3.34 -0.98
CA GLN A 222 2.73 3.98 -0.17
C GLN A 222 1.32 3.76 -0.73
N SER A 223 0.47 3.11 0.04
CA SER A 223 -0.96 2.97 -0.21
C SER A 223 -1.70 2.83 1.12
N CYS A 224 -3.03 2.74 1.09
CA CYS A 224 -3.84 2.45 2.26
C CYS A 224 -3.47 1.09 2.87
N ALA A 225 -3.01 0.13 2.06
CA ALA A 225 -2.43 -1.10 2.56
C ALA A 225 -1.34 -0.84 3.59
N THR A 226 -0.36 0.00 3.27
CA THR A 226 0.81 0.29 4.10
C THR A 226 0.60 1.47 5.05
N CYS A 227 -0.65 1.92 5.22
CA CYS A 227 -1.01 3.08 6.05
C CYS A 227 -1.47 2.66 7.45
N ALA A 228 -0.88 3.27 8.48
CA ALA A 228 -1.27 3.13 9.89
C ALA A 228 -2.77 3.38 10.13
N GLU A 229 -3.36 4.33 9.40
CA GLU A 229 -4.71 4.84 9.61
C GLU A 229 -5.79 4.03 8.89
N TYR A 230 -5.41 3.13 7.99
CA TYR A 230 -6.35 2.33 7.23
C TYR A 230 -7.07 1.32 8.14
N ILE A 231 -8.36 1.10 7.89
CA ILE A 231 -9.18 0.08 8.51
C ILE A 231 -9.49 -0.94 7.41
N PRO A 232 -8.88 -2.13 7.42
CA PRO A 232 -9.10 -3.15 6.41
C PRO A 232 -10.56 -3.59 6.32
N ASP A 233 -10.95 -4.12 5.15
CA ASP A 233 -12.26 -4.73 4.93
C ASP A 233 -12.63 -5.69 6.08
N LYS A 234 -13.80 -5.44 6.68
CA LYS A 234 -14.33 -6.22 7.82
C LYS A 234 -15.58 -7.01 7.47
N ASN A 235 -16.17 -6.81 6.29
CA ASN A 235 -17.44 -7.44 5.90
C ASN A 235 -17.37 -8.21 4.56
N GLY A 236 -16.22 -8.20 3.88
CA GLY A 236 -15.98 -8.92 2.62
C GLY A 236 -16.56 -8.24 1.39
N ASP A 237 -16.81 -6.92 1.44
CA ASP A 237 -17.30 -6.15 0.29
C ASP A 237 -16.18 -5.50 -0.54
N GLY A 238 -14.91 -5.72 -0.17
CA GLY A 238 -13.72 -5.16 -0.81
C GLY A 238 -13.40 -3.74 -0.36
N TRP A 239 -14.27 -3.09 0.42
CA TRP A 239 -14.01 -1.75 0.92
C TRP A 239 -13.47 -1.75 2.35
N GLY A 240 -12.52 -0.86 2.59
CA GLY A 240 -12.13 -0.48 3.94
C GLY A 240 -12.69 0.89 4.34
N ALA A 241 -12.14 1.40 5.43
CA ALA A 241 -12.35 2.77 5.91
C ALA A 241 -11.01 3.34 6.41
N CYS A 242 -11.02 4.53 6.99
CA CYS A 242 -9.83 5.18 7.57
C CYS A 242 -10.14 5.78 8.94
N ALA A 243 -9.22 5.82 9.89
CA ALA A 243 -9.49 6.48 11.15
C ALA A 243 -9.60 8.01 11.01
N LYS A 244 -8.95 8.60 10.00
CA LYS A 244 -8.88 10.06 9.76
C LYS A 244 -9.69 10.57 8.57
N VAL A 245 -9.99 9.74 7.57
CA VAL A 245 -10.64 10.18 6.31
C VAL A 245 -12.05 9.60 6.17
N GLU A 246 -13.01 10.41 5.72
CA GLU A 246 -14.39 9.99 5.51
C GLU A 246 -14.59 9.14 4.26
N GLY A 247 -15.79 8.57 4.11
CA GLY A 247 -16.13 7.73 2.97
C GLY A 247 -15.56 6.31 3.01
N TYR A 248 -15.78 5.60 1.92
CA TYR A 248 -15.24 4.27 1.64
C TYR A 248 -13.82 4.39 1.06
N ILE A 249 -12.92 3.50 1.45
CA ILE A 249 -11.49 3.57 1.12
C ILE A 249 -11.06 2.23 0.52
N ALA A 250 -10.51 2.25 -0.70
CA ALA A 250 -9.88 1.06 -1.27
C ALA A 250 -8.49 0.85 -0.68
N VAL A 251 -8.02 -0.39 -0.65
CA VAL A 251 -6.71 -0.70 -0.04
C VAL A 251 -5.55 -0.24 -0.94
N GLU A 252 -5.80 -0.12 -2.24
CA GLU A 252 -4.88 0.36 -3.27
C GLU A 252 -4.82 1.90 -3.39
N ASP A 253 -5.69 2.62 -2.69
CA ASP A 253 -5.71 4.09 -2.69
C ASP A 253 -4.58 4.70 -1.85
N TRP A 254 -4.41 6.01 -1.91
CA TRP A 254 -3.48 6.81 -1.11
C TRP A 254 -4.06 8.19 -0.80
N CYS A 255 -3.58 8.83 0.27
CA CYS A 255 -3.89 10.23 0.60
C CYS A 255 -2.74 10.90 1.35
N SER A 256 -2.75 12.23 1.44
CA SER A 256 -1.72 13.02 2.12
C SER A 256 -1.63 12.82 3.64
N GLU A 257 -2.60 12.13 4.24
CA GLU A 257 -2.58 11.72 5.65
C GLU A 257 -1.95 10.34 5.86
N TRP A 258 -1.28 9.80 4.83
CA TRP A 258 -0.57 8.53 4.94
C TRP A 258 0.52 8.61 6.01
N GLU A 259 0.54 7.59 6.88
CA GLU A 259 1.55 7.38 7.91
C GLU A 259 1.98 5.92 7.84
N SER A 260 3.28 5.65 7.96
CA SER A 260 3.78 4.27 7.99
C SER A 260 3.27 3.54 9.23
N ILE A 261 3.03 2.24 9.11
CA ILE A 261 2.79 1.39 10.26
C ILE A 261 4.10 1.32 11.06
N ALA A 262 4.02 1.53 12.37
CA ALA A 262 5.20 1.36 13.22
C ALA A 262 5.61 -0.11 13.23
N GLU A 263 6.91 -0.37 13.14
CA GLU A 263 7.44 -1.72 13.23
C GLU A 263 7.21 -2.29 14.63
N ALA A 264 6.96 -3.60 14.70
CA ALA A 264 6.70 -4.28 15.96
C ALA A 264 8.01 -4.34 16.78
N THR A 265 8.02 -3.67 17.94
CA THR A 265 9.13 -3.70 18.93
C THR A 265 9.07 -4.89 19.88
#